data_AF-A0A944GQ06-F1
#
_entry.id   AF-A0A944GQ06-F1
#
_cell.length_a   1.000
_cell.length_b   1.000
_cell.length_c   1.000
_cell.angle_alpha   90.00
_cell.angle_beta   90.00
_cell.angle_gamma   90.00
#
_symmetry.space_group_name_H-M   'P 1'
#
loop_
_entity.id
_entity.type
_entity.pdbx_description
1 polymer ?
#
loop_
_entity_poly.entity_id
_entity_poly.type
_entity_poly.pdbx_seq_one_letter_code
_entity_poly.pdbx_strand_id
1 'polypeptide(L)'
;SREHIMSSIKKLRNSGATIIYTSHYMHEVEEICDRVAIIDKGRLVAEGTEQELITMITDSCTVRITTKQFDSSTRSTVINSLSNLPDVNRVSFEDNCISVDISINCNDISHVISELVRLEIPVLEVNTEKPDMDSVFLSLTGHEIR
;
A
#
# COMPACT_ATOMS: atom_id res chain seq x y z
N SER A 1 6.91 -11.88 24.93
CA SER A 1 8.04 -12.71 24.45
C SER A 1 8.51 -12.34 23.05
N ARG A 2 7.60 -12.17 22.07
CA ARG A 2 7.95 -11.84 20.66
C ARG A 2 8.59 -10.45 20.49
N GLU A 3 8.03 -9.43 21.14
CA GLU A 3 8.61 -8.09 21.20
C GLU A 3 10.04 -8.08 21.81
N HIS A 4 10.31 -8.97 22.77
CA HIS A 4 11.66 -9.12 23.33
C HIS A 4 12.65 -9.69 22.30
N ILE A 5 12.21 -10.60 21.43
CA ILE A 5 13.04 -11.13 20.33
C ILE A 5 13.31 -10.03 19.31
N MET A 6 12.27 -9.34 18.84
CA MET A 6 12.41 -8.25 17.86
C MET A 6 13.32 -7.13 18.38
N SER A 7 13.11 -6.69 19.62
CA SER A 7 13.97 -5.67 20.24
C SER A 7 15.42 -6.14 20.42
N SER A 8 15.67 -7.42 20.66
CA SER A 8 17.02 -7.98 20.75
C SER A 8 17.72 -8.03 19.39
N ILE A 9 16.99 -8.43 18.34
CA ILE A 9 17.49 -8.40 16.95
C ILE A 9 17.87 -6.97 16.56
N LYS A 10 17.01 -5.99 16.84
CA LYS A 10 17.29 -4.56 16.59
C LYS A 10 18.56 -4.09 17.32
N LYS A 11 18.76 -4.48 18.58
CA LYS A 11 19.98 -4.16 19.34
C LYS A 11 21.24 -4.78 18.73
N LEU A 12 21.16 -6.03 18.31
CA LEU A 12 22.29 -6.72 17.65
C LEU A 12 22.66 -6.06 16.32
N ARG A 13 21.66 -5.72 15.50
CA ARG A 13 21.86 -4.94 14.27
C ARG A 13 22.58 -3.62 14.58
N ASN A 14 22.11 -2.87 15.57
CA ASN A 14 22.70 -1.60 15.98
C ASN A 14 24.13 -1.73 16.54
N SER A 15 24.53 -2.93 16.98
CA SER A 15 25.91 -3.24 17.38
C SER A 15 26.83 -3.65 16.22
N GLY A 16 26.33 -3.64 14.99
CA GLY A 16 27.08 -3.99 13.78
C GLY A 16 26.99 -5.46 13.35
N ALA A 17 26.13 -6.26 13.98
CA ALA A 17 25.93 -7.66 13.59
C ALA A 17 25.10 -7.77 12.30
N THR A 18 25.50 -8.68 11.40
CA THR A 18 24.66 -9.11 10.27
C THR A 18 23.76 -10.27 10.72
N ILE A 19 22.47 -10.16 10.46
CA ILE A 19 21.46 -11.10 10.95
C ILE A 19 20.70 -11.65 9.73
N ILE A 20 20.60 -12.98 9.64
CA ILE A 20 19.68 -13.64 8.73
C ILE A 20 18.47 -14.06 9.55
N TYR A 21 17.32 -13.48 9.23
CA TYR A 21 16.06 -13.80 9.88
C TYR A 21 15.13 -14.49 8.89
N THR A 22 14.58 -15.63 9.27
CA THR A 22 13.62 -16.39 8.47
C THR A 22 12.28 -16.39 9.18
N SER A 23 11.26 -15.85 8.53
CA SER A 23 9.88 -15.90 9.01
C SER A 23 8.93 -16.03 7.83
N HIS A 24 7.77 -16.61 8.09
CA HIS A 24 6.62 -16.57 7.21
C HIS A 24 5.62 -15.49 7.64
N TYR A 25 5.89 -14.73 8.69
CA TYR A 25 5.06 -13.62 9.13
C TYR A 25 5.59 -12.30 8.60
N MET A 26 4.84 -11.74 7.65
CA MET A 26 5.33 -10.61 6.88
C MET A 26 5.53 -9.33 7.71
N HIS A 27 4.65 -9.09 8.69
CA HIS A 27 4.84 -7.97 9.63
C HIS A 27 6.18 -8.01 10.38
N GLU A 28 6.72 -9.20 10.69
CA GLU A 28 8.03 -9.29 11.36
C GLU A 28 9.12 -8.89 10.38
N VAL A 29 9.02 -9.36 9.13
CA VAL A 29 9.98 -9.06 8.07
C VAL A 29 10.01 -7.55 7.81
N GLU A 30 8.85 -6.91 7.67
CA GLU A 30 8.72 -5.45 7.52
C GLU A 30 9.30 -4.69 8.74
N GLU A 31 9.12 -5.21 9.95
CA GLU A 31 9.59 -4.53 11.17
C GLU A 31 11.12 -4.57 11.36
N ILE A 32 11.78 -5.66 10.94
CA ILE A 32 13.19 -5.94 11.30
C ILE A 32 14.12 -6.27 10.15
N CYS A 33 13.68 -6.31 8.89
CA CYS A 33 14.58 -6.57 7.77
C CYS A 33 14.89 -5.29 6.99
N ASP A 34 16.16 -5.06 6.67
CA ASP A 34 16.57 -3.99 5.75
C ASP A 34 16.42 -4.44 4.28
N ARG A 35 16.52 -5.75 4.04
CA ARG A 35 16.32 -6.42 2.74
C ARG A 35 15.60 -7.74 2.97
N VAL A 36 14.80 -8.13 1.99
CA VAL A 36 13.94 -9.32 2.03
C VAL A 36 14.25 -10.19 0.81
N ALA A 37 14.33 -11.49 1.04
CA ALA A 37 14.47 -12.51 0.02
C ALA A 37 13.27 -13.47 0.12
N ILE A 38 12.47 -13.55 -0.94
CA ILE A 38 11.32 -14.45 -1.00
C ILE A 38 11.76 -15.75 -1.64
N ILE A 39 11.52 -16.86 -0.94
CA ILE A 39 11.85 -18.21 -1.40
C ILE A 39 10.55 -19.00 -1.55
N ASP A 40 10.30 -19.55 -2.74
CA ASP A 40 9.21 -20.50 -3.00
C ASP A 40 9.76 -21.77 -3.68
N LYS A 41 9.27 -22.95 -3.26
CA LYS A 41 9.67 -24.27 -3.79
C LYS A 41 11.19 -24.46 -3.93
N GLY A 42 11.96 -23.96 -2.95
CA GLY A 42 13.42 -24.08 -2.90
C GLY A 42 14.17 -23.16 -3.89
N ARG A 43 13.50 -22.14 -4.43
CA ARG A 43 14.09 -21.15 -5.35
C ARG A 43 13.89 -19.74 -4.82
N LEU A 44 14.89 -18.89 -5.00
CA LEU A 44 14.76 -17.44 -4.79
C LEU A 44 13.87 -16.87 -5.90
N VAL A 45 12.73 -16.30 -5.53
CA VAL A 45 11.78 -15.72 -6.50
C VAL A 45 11.92 -14.20 -6.61
N ALA A 46 12.25 -13.53 -5.52
CA ALA A 46 12.54 -12.10 -5.51
C ALA A 46 13.48 -11.73 -4.35
N GLU A 47 14.25 -10.66 -4.51
CA GLU A 47 15.13 -10.11 -3.48
C GLU A 47 15.20 -8.58 -3.65
N GLY A 48 15.09 -7.85 -2.55
CA GLY A 48 15.14 -6.38 -2.57
C GLY A 48 14.84 -5.78 -1.21
N THR A 49 14.78 -4.45 -1.14
CA THR A 49 14.11 -3.74 -0.04
C THR A 49 12.60 -3.94 -0.13
N GLU A 50 11.88 -3.70 0.96
CA GLU A 50 10.41 -3.76 0.99
C GLU A 50 9.80 -2.91 -0.14
N GLN A 51 10.29 -1.67 -0.30
CA GLN A 51 9.81 -0.76 -1.34
C GLN A 51 10.07 -1.32 -2.74
N GLU A 52 11.26 -1.85 -3.01
CA GLU A 52 11.59 -2.45 -4.32
C GLU A 52 10.65 -3.62 -4.62
N LEU A 53 10.39 -4.49 -3.64
CA LEU A 53 9.52 -5.64 -3.80
C LEU A 53 8.06 -5.25 -4.02
N ILE A 54 7.56 -4.23 -3.32
CA ILE A 54 6.21 -3.67 -3.55
C ILE A 54 6.09 -3.11 -4.97
N THR A 55 7.07 -2.33 -5.43
CA THR A 55 7.06 -1.76 -6.79
C THR A 55 7.18 -2.81 -7.90
N MET A 56 7.61 -4.04 -7.61
CA MET A 56 7.59 -5.13 -8.61
C MET A 56 6.16 -5.56 -8.98
N ILE A 57 5.18 -5.38 -8.10
CA ILE A 57 3.81 -5.84 -8.31
C ILE A 57 2.85 -4.71 -8.69
N THR A 58 3.05 -3.51 -8.16
CA THR A 58 2.19 -2.36 -8.42
C THR A 58 2.93 -1.07 -8.13
N ASP A 59 2.73 -0.10 -9.02
CA ASP A 59 3.17 1.28 -8.82
C ASP A 59 2.02 2.16 -8.33
N SER A 60 0.92 1.57 -7.85
CA SER A 60 -0.26 2.29 -7.39
C SER A 60 -0.72 1.85 -6.01
N CYS A 61 -1.31 2.81 -5.29
CA CYS A 61 -2.00 2.66 -4.02
C CYS A 61 -3.44 3.14 -4.19
N THR A 62 -4.38 2.50 -3.50
CA THR A 62 -5.80 2.86 -3.59
C THR A 62 -6.20 3.70 -2.38
N VAL A 63 -6.75 4.89 -2.63
CA VAL A 63 -7.35 5.75 -1.61
C VAL A 63 -8.85 5.60 -1.68
N ARG A 64 -9.45 5.10 -0.60
CA ARG A 64 -10.89 4.99 -0.42
C ARG A 64 -11.41 6.21 0.34
N ILE A 65 -12.37 6.90 -0.24
CA ILE A 65 -12.94 8.13 0.32
C ILE A 65 -14.45 7.94 0.47
N THR A 66 -14.90 7.89 1.72
CA THR A 66 -16.33 7.81 2.03
C THR A 66 -16.94 9.21 1.98
N THR A 67 -18.03 9.35 1.26
CA THR A 67 -18.72 10.64 1.04
C THR A 67 -20.23 10.50 1.31
N LYS A 68 -20.98 11.60 1.27
CA LYS A 68 -22.46 11.54 1.27
C LYS A 68 -22.97 11.06 -0.09
N GLN A 69 -24.19 10.55 -0.13
CA GLN A 69 -24.85 10.29 -1.42
C GLN A 69 -25.01 11.58 -2.22
N PHE A 70 -24.63 11.51 -3.49
CA PHE A 70 -24.93 12.52 -4.49
C PHE A 70 -25.42 11.86 -5.78
N ASP A 71 -25.98 12.70 -6.65
CA ASP A 71 -26.62 12.27 -7.88
C ASP A 71 -25.60 11.77 -8.93
N SER A 72 -26.12 11.17 -10.00
CA SER A 72 -25.28 10.67 -11.10
C SER A 72 -24.52 11.78 -11.82
N SER A 73 -25.06 13.00 -11.87
CA SER A 73 -24.42 14.14 -12.54
C SER A 73 -23.17 14.61 -11.78
N THR A 74 -23.25 14.67 -10.45
CA THR A 74 -22.12 15.00 -9.58
C THR A 74 -21.04 13.90 -9.65
N ARG A 75 -21.43 12.62 -9.67
CA ARG A 75 -20.49 11.50 -9.83
C ARG A 75 -19.63 11.65 -11.10
N SER A 76 -20.24 11.91 -12.24
CA SER A 76 -19.51 12.10 -13.50
C SER A 76 -18.55 13.29 -13.44
N THR A 77 -18.96 14.39 -12.78
CA THR A 77 -18.12 15.57 -12.59
C THR A 77 -16.89 15.25 -11.73
N VAL A 78 -17.08 14.55 -10.60
CA VAL A 78 -15.99 14.14 -9.71
C VAL A 78 -15.02 13.20 -10.42
N ILE A 79 -15.52 12.20 -11.14
CA ILE A 79 -14.67 11.26 -11.90
C ILE A 79 -13.81 12.02 -12.91
N ASN A 80 -14.40 12.94 -13.67
CA ASN A 80 -13.65 13.72 -14.67
C ASN A 80 -12.61 14.64 -14.01
N SER A 81 -12.97 15.32 -12.92
CA SER A 81 -12.03 16.19 -12.19
C SER A 81 -10.85 15.42 -11.62
N LEU A 82 -11.12 14.30 -10.94
CA LEU A 82 -10.07 13.49 -10.31
C LEU A 82 -9.20 12.78 -11.35
N SER A 83 -9.77 12.30 -12.45
CA SER A 83 -9.01 11.64 -13.53
C SER A 83 -8.09 12.60 -14.30
N ASN A 84 -8.30 13.92 -14.16
CA ASN A 84 -7.41 14.93 -14.75
C ASN A 84 -6.21 15.28 -13.84
N LEU A 85 -6.16 14.73 -12.62
CA LEU A 85 -5.00 14.93 -11.74
C LEU A 85 -3.82 14.08 -12.24
N PRO A 86 -2.59 14.61 -12.22
CA PRO A 86 -1.43 13.96 -12.82
C PRO A 86 -1.06 12.63 -12.15
N ASP A 87 -1.42 12.47 -10.88
CA ASP A 87 -1.01 11.32 -10.07
C ASP A 87 -2.08 10.23 -9.97
N VAL A 88 -3.27 10.49 -10.54
CA VAL A 88 -4.42 9.59 -10.49
C VAL A 88 -4.43 8.70 -11.73
N ASN A 89 -4.32 7.39 -11.49
CA ASN A 89 -4.33 6.37 -12.54
C ASN A 89 -5.76 5.91 -12.87
N ARG A 90 -6.62 5.80 -11.85
CA ARG A 90 -8.00 5.35 -12.02
C ARG A 90 -8.89 5.90 -10.92
N VAL A 91 -10.15 6.19 -11.28
CA VAL A 91 -11.19 6.55 -10.32
C VAL A 91 -12.36 5.61 -10.53
N SER A 92 -12.84 4.98 -9.46
CA SER A 92 -14.05 4.18 -9.46
C SER A 92 -14.97 4.59 -8.31
N PHE A 93 -16.25 4.27 -8.46
CA PHE A 93 -17.28 4.58 -7.48
C PHE A 93 -18.02 3.31 -7.11
N GLU A 94 -18.11 3.05 -5.81
CA GLU A 94 -18.92 1.99 -5.22
C GLU A 94 -19.84 2.63 -4.19
N ASP A 95 -21.14 2.74 -4.52
CA ASP A 95 -22.17 3.40 -3.71
C ASP A 95 -21.85 4.86 -3.31
N ASN A 96 -21.28 5.01 -2.10
CA ASN A 96 -20.90 6.28 -1.46
C ASN A 96 -19.38 6.41 -1.27
N CYS A 97 -18.63 5.43 -1.78
CA CYS A 97 -17.18 5.35 -1.68
C CYS A 97 -16.56 5.67 -3.03
N ILE A 98 -15.60 6.58 -3.02
CA ILE A 98 -14.74 6.89 -4.16
C ILE A 98 -13.45 6.10 -3.94
N SER A 99 -13.10 5.22 -4.88
CA SER A 99 -11.78 4.58 -4.89
C SER A 99 -10.92 5.27 -5.93
N VAL A 100 -9.78 5.79 -5.51
CA VAL A 100 -8.83 6.52 -6.35
C VAL A 100 -7.51 5.77 -6.32
N ASP A 101 -7.12 5.19 -7.45
CA ASP A 101 -5.81 4.58 -7.61
C ASP A 101 -4.81 5.68 -7.94
N ILE A 102 -3.86 5.92 -7.05
CA ILE A 102 -2.83 6.97 -7.15
C ILE A 102 -1.48 6.28 -7.28
N SER A 103 -0.56 6.88 -8.03
CA SER A 103 0.82 6.38 -8.11
C SER A 103 1.49 6.36 -6.73
N ILE A 104 2.16 5.25 -6.37
CA ILE A 104 2.71 4.99 -5.02
C ILE A 104 3.82 5.98 -4.62
N ASN A 105 4.45 6.63 -5.61
CA ASN A 105 5.42 7.69 -5.40
C ASN A 105 4.77 8.97 -4.82
N CYS A 106 3.45 9.10 -4.92
CA CYS A 106 2.70 10.20 -4.34
C CYS A 106 2.25 9.80 -2.94
N ASN A 107 3.12 10.05 -1.96
CA ASN A 107 2.78 9.95 -0.54
C ASN A 107 1.83 11.07 -0.08
N ASP A 108 1.27 11.84 -1.03
CA ASP A 108 0.44 13.01 -0.80
C ASP A 108 -0.92 12.86 -1.50
N ILE A 109 -1.95 12.63 -0.69
CA ILE A 109 -3.35 12.56 -1.12
C ILE A 109 -4.06 13.91 -1.03
N SER A 110 -3.37 14.96 -0.56
CA SER A 110 -3.96 16.28 -0.29
C SER A 110 -4.56 16.91 -1.53
N HIS A 111 -3.99 16.66 -2.71
CA HIS A 111 -4.52 17.13 -3.98
C HIS A 111 -5.90 16.54 -4.30
N VAL A 112 -6.09 15.24 -4.04
CA VAL A 112 -7.38 14.55 -4.21
C VAL A 112 -8.42 15.11 -3.25
N ILE A 113 -8.05 15.28 -1.97
CA ILE A 113 -8.96 15.84 -0.97
C ILE A 113 -9.31 17.30 -1.29
N SER A 114 -8.33 18.10 -1.70
CA SER A 114 -8.54 19.51 -2.08
C SER A 114 -9.49 19.65 -3.27
N GLU A 115 -9.38 18.75 -4.24
CA GLU A 115 -10.28 18.70 -5.41
C GLU A 115 -11.72 18.38 -4.99
N LEU A 116 -11.91 17.41 -4.08
CA LEU A 116 -13.24 17.09 -3.55
C LEU A 116 -13.85 18.25 -2.77
N VAL A 117 -13.05 18.94 -1.95
CA VAL A 117 -13.50 20.13 -1.20
C VAL A 117 -13.89 21.26 -2.15
N ARG A 118 -13.13 21.47 -3.24
CA ARG A 118 -13.44 22.47 -4.27
C ARG A 118 -14.77 22.19 -4.98
N LEU A 119 -15.11 20.92 -5.16
CA LEU A 119 -16.38 20.48 -5.73
C LEU A 119 -17.52 20.44 -4.70
N GLU A 120 -17.30 20.97 -3.49
CA GLU A 120 -18.25 20.97 -2.36
C GLU A 120 -18.70 19.56 -1.95
N ILE A 121 -17.87 18.54 -2.21
CA ILE A 121 -18.15 17.15 -1.83
C ILE A 121 -17.69 16.91 -0.38
N PRO A 122 -18.60 16.55 0.53
CA PRO A 122 -18.24 16.29 1.91
C PRO A 122 -17.49 14.96 2.04
N VAL A 123 -16.25 15.03 2.51
CA VAL A 123 -15.43 13.87 2.88
C VAL A 123 -15.77 13.48 4.32
N LEU A 124 -16.25 12.25 4.50
CA LEU A 124 -16.60 11.69 5.81
C LEU A 124 -15.44 10.89 6.40
N GLU A 125 -14.76 10.11 5.56
CA GLU A 125 -13.66 9.23 5.95
C GLU A 125 -12.70 9.06 4.77
N VAL A 126 -11.42 8.89 5.08
CA VAL A 126 -10.36 8.62 4.11
C VAL A 126 -9.55 7.45 4.63
N ASN A 127 -9.45 6.39 3.83
CA ASN A 127 -8.60 5.24 4.09
C ASN A 127 -7.64 5.04 2.92
N THR A 128 -6.40 4.67 3.23
CA THR A 128 -5.36 4.45 2.22
C THR A 128 -4.94 2.99 2.30
N GLU A 129 -5.26 2.23 1.25
CA GLU A 129 -4.88 0.84 1.09
C GLU A 129 -3.57 0.80 0.30
N LYS A 130 -2.47 0.67 1.04
CA LYS A 130 -1.14 0.45 0.45
C LYS A 130 -0.95 -1.04 0.20
N PRO A 131 -0.32 -1.43 -0.92
CA PRO A 131 0.14 -2.79 -1.09
C PRO A 131 1.16 -3.11 0.01
N ASP A 132 1.06 -4.31 0.55
CA ASP A 132 1.92 -4.83 1.61
C ASP A 132 2.74 -6.02 1.09
N MET A 133 3.65 -6.51 1.91
CA MET A 133 4.47 -7.65 1.53
C MET A 133 3.66 -8.95 1.39
N ASP A 134 2.49 -9.08 2.04
CA ASP A 134 1.58 -10.22 1.83
C ASP A 134 1.06 -10.24 0.38
N SER A 135 0.65 -9.08 -0.14
CA SER A 135 0.25 -8.90 -1.53
C SER A 135 1.39 -9.22 -2.51
N VAL A 136 2.62 -8.80 -2.17
CA VAL A 136 3.83 -9.14 -2.94
C VAL A 136 4.00 -10.66 -3.02
N PHE A 137 3.93 -11.35 -1.88
CA PHE A 137 4.09 -12.79 -1.83
C PHE A 137 3.01 -13.52 -2.63
N LEU A 138 1.75 -13.12 -2.46
CA LEU A 138 0.63 -13.71 -3.20
C LEU A 138 0.80 -13.54 -4.71
N SER A 139 1.18 -12.35 -5.15
CA SER A 139 1.42 -12.07 -6.57
C SER A 139 2.56 -12.91 -7.16
N LEU A 140 3.65 -13.11 -6.41
CA LEU A 140 4.82 -13.86 -6.86
C LEU A 140 4.67 -15.38 -6.78
N THR A 141 3.89 -15.89 -5.82
CA THR A 141 3.79 -17.34 -5.54
C THR A 141 2.46 -17.96 -5.97
N GLY A 142 1.41 -17.14 -6.16
CA GLY A 142 0.08 -17.58 -6.57
C GLY A 142 -0.74 -18.24 -5.46
N HIS A 143 -0.31 -18.19 -4.20
CA HIS A 143 -1.06 -18.71 -3.05
C HIS A 143 -0.77 -17.91 -1.78
N GLU A 144 -1.73 -17.86 -0.86
CA GLU A 144 -1.55 -17.21 0.45
C GLU A 144 -0.55 -17.99 1.33
N ILE A 145 0.05 -17.26 2.27
CA ILE A 145 0.89 -17.82 3.33
C ILE A 145 -0.02 -18.57 4.32
N ARG A 146 0.35 -19.79 4.69
CA ARG A 146 -0.37 -20.62 5.69
C ARG A 146 0.40 -20.72 6.99
#